data_AF-A0A958Y8X0-F1
#
_entry.id   AF-A0A958Y8X0-F1
#
_cell.length_a   1.000
_cell.length_b   1.000
_cell.length_c   1.000
_cell.angle_alpha   90.00
_cell.angle_beta   90.00
_cell.angle_gamma   90.00
#
_symmetry.space_group_name_H-M   'P 1'
#
loop_
_entity.id
_entity.type
_entity.pdbx_description
1 polymer ?
#
loop_
_entity_poly.entity_id
_entity_poly.type
_entity_poly.pdbx_seq_one_letter_code
_entity_poly.pdbx_strand_id
1 'polypeptide(L)' 'MKYLSICVFALVLASCQQSLPEIKPTLVTEKLPHDSDDPAIWVNKNNPEQSIIFGTDKDEVNGGV' A
#
# COMPACT_ATOMS: atom_id res chain seq x y z
N MET A 1 -6.61 15.06 43.99
CA MET A 1 -6.39 13.70 43.45
C MET A 1 -7.42 13.29 42.40
N LYS A 2 -8.74 13.34 42.67
CA LYS A 2 -9.78 12.92 41.70
C LYS A 2 -9.72 13.66 40.35
N TYR A 3 -9.54 14.98 40.37
CA TYR A 3 -9.43 15.78 39.15
C TYR A 3 -8.11 15.56 38.38
N LEU A 4 -7.03 15.24 39.09
CA LEU A 4 -5.73 14.94 38.48
C LEU A 4 -5.79 13.64 37.67
N SER A 5 -6.44 12.60 38.21
CA SER A 5 -6.67 11.34 37.49
C SER A 5 -7.55 11.53 36.25
N ILE A 6 -8.55 12.41 36.30
CA ILE A 6 -9.40 12.74 35.14
C ILE A 6 -8.59 13.47 34.05
N CYS A 7 -7.74 14.43 34.43
CA CYS A 7 -6.90 15.14 33.47
C CYS A 7 -5.89 14.21 32.78
N VAL A 8 -5.26 13.30 33.53
CA VAL A 8 -4.31 12.33 32.97
C VAL A 8 -5.02 11.38 31.99
N PHE A 9 -6.22 10.91 32.32
CA PHE A 9 -7.00 10.05 31.44
C PHE A 9 -7.42 10.76 30.14
N ALA A 10 -7.82 12.03 30.23
CA ALA A 10 -8.16 12.84 29.06
C ALA A 10 -6.96 13.08 28.13
N LEU A 11 -5.76 13.28 28.69
CA LEU A 11 -4.52 13.44 27.93
C LEU A 11 -4.12 12.16 27.17
N VAL A 12 -4.34 10.98 27.76
CA VAL A 12 -4.06 9.69 27.09
C VAL A 12 -5.00 9.47 25.90
N LEU A 13 -6.28 9.83 26.02
CA LEU A 13 -7.25 9.70 24.91
C LEU A 13 -6.97 10.67 23.75
N ALA A 14 -6.36 11.83 24.02
CA ALA A 14 -5.99 12.81 22.99
C ALA A 14 -4.64 12.53 22.32
N SER A 15 -3.89 11.51 22.76
CA SER A 15 -2.50 11.28 22.35
C SER A 15 -2.35 10.63 20.96
N CYS A 16 -3.44 10.20 20.32
CA CYS A 16 -3.35 9.41 19.09
C CYS A 16 -4.20 10.04 17.98
N GLN A 17 -3.60 10.88 17.14
CA GLN A 17 -4.21 11.28 15.86
C GLN A 17 -3.22 11.99 14.94
N GLN A 18 -2.32 11.24 14.32
CA GLN A 18 -1.66 11.67 13.08
C GLN A 18 -1.51 10.47 12.15
N SER A 19 -2.51 10.22 11.31
CA SER A 19 -2.32 9.40 10.11
C SER A 19 -1.73 10.29 9.03
N LEU A 20 -0.73 9.79 8.30
CA LEU A 20 -0.27 10.45 7.09
C LEU A 20 -1.43 10.49 6.07
N PRO A 21 -1.48 11.51 5.19
CA PRO A 21 -2.42 11.51 4.09
C PRO A 21 -2.23 10.26 3.21
N GLU A 22 -3.33 9.56 2.91
CA GLU A 22 -3.33 8.43 1.99
C GLU A 22 -3.07 8.91 0.56
N ILE A 23 -2.10 8.28 -0.13
CA ILE A 23 -1.85 8.53 -1.55
C ILE A 23 -2.62 7.48 -2.34
N LYS A 24 -3.71 7.90 -3.00
CA LYS A 24 -4.49 7.02 -3.87
C LYS A 24 -3.74 6.72 -5.17
N PRO A 25 -3.81 5.49 -5.69
CA PRO A 25 -3.21 5.17 -6.98
C PRO A 25 -3.89 5.94 -8.11
N THR A 26 -3.11 6.41 -9.08
CA THR A 26 -3.64 7.05 -10.29
C THR A 26 -4.23 6.04 -11.27
N LEU A 27 -3.67 4.83 -11.31
CA LEU A 27 -4.09 3.72 -12.16
C LEU A 27 -3.82 2.40 -11.43
N VAL A 28 -4.61 1.39 -11.77
CA VAL A 28 -4.49 0.03 -11.24
C VAL A 28 -4.60 -0.93 -12.43
N THR A 29 -3.77 -1.97 -12.46
CA THR A 29 -3.82 -2.99 -13.50
C THR A 29 -5.13 -3.80 -13.42
N GLU A 30 -5.38 -4.61 -14.44
CA GLU A 30 -6.39 -5.64 -14.34
C GLU A 30 -6.03 -6.63 -13.23
N LYS A 31 -7.06 -7.26 -12.65
CA LYS A 31 -6.91 -8.18 -11.53
C LYS A 31 -6.35 -9.52 -12.02
N LEU A 32 -5.36 -10.05 -11.31
CA LEU A 32 -4.87 -11.42 -11.52
C LEU A 32 -5.81 -12.45 -10.85
N PRO A 33 -5.87 -13.69 -11.36
CA PRO A 33 -6.75 -14.71 -10.81
C PRO A 33 -6.48 -15.06 -9.34
N HIS A 34 -5.21 -15.09 -8.91
CA HIS A 34 -4.82 -15.54 -7.57
C HIS A 34 -4.09 -14.45 -6.76
N ASP A 35 -2.76 -14.44 -6.77
CA ASP A 35 -1.91 -13.70 -5.83
C ASP A 35 -0.93 -12.79 -6.59
N SER A 36 -1.28 -11.51 -6.72
CA SER A 36 -0.40 -10.50 -7.28
C SER A 36 0.65 -10.07 -6.25
N ASP A 37 1.94 -10.31 -6.50
CA ASP A 37 3.00 -10.08 -5.49
C ASP A 37 4.10 -9.12 -6.00
N ASP A 38 5.02 -9.60 -6.86
CA ASP A 38 6.28 -8.92 -7.15
C ASP A 38 6.26 -8.14 -8.48
N PRO A 39 6.10 -6.79 -8.46
CA PRO A 39 6.16 -6.01 -9.69
C PRO A 39 7.60 -5.72 -10.13
N ALA A 40 7.82 -5.71 -11.45
CA ALA A 40 9.04 -5.19 -12.08
C ALA A 40 8.67 -4.16 -13.16
N ILE A 41 9.44 -3.06 -13.22
CA ILE A 41 9.23 -2.01 -14.22
C ILE A 41 10.36 -2.07 -15.25
N TRP A 42 9.99 -2.24 -16.52
CA TRP A 42 10.91 -2.04 -17.63
C TRP A 42 10.62 -0.71 -18.32
N VAL A 43 11.63 0.15 -18.36
CA VAL A 43 11.53 1.48 -18.96
C VAL A 43 12.01 1.44 -20.40
N ASN A 44 11.13 1.78 -21.33
CA ASN A 44 11.51 1.98 -22.73
C ASN A 44 12.13 3.38 -22.90
N LYS A 45 13.46 3.45 -22.97
CA LYS A 45 14.19 4.71 -23.07
C LYS A 45 13.88 5.52 -24.33
N ASN A 46 13.54 4.85 -25.44
CA ASN A 46 13.27 5.50 -26.72
C ASN A 46 11.83 6.00 -26.83
N ASN A 47 10.89 5.33 -26.13
CA ASN A 47 9.50 5.76 -26.04
C ASN A 47 8.91 5.42 -24.65
N PRO A 48 9.01 6.34 -23.67
CA PRO A 48 8.59 6.08 -22.29
C PRO A 48 7.13 5.69 -22.11
N GLU A 49 6.23 6.15 -23.00
CA GLU A 49 4.80 5.80 -22.97
C GLU A 49 4.54 4.31 -23.26
N GLN A 50 5.51 3.62 -23.88
CA GLN A 50 5.46 2.17 -24.13
C GLN A 50 6.29 1.36 -23.12
N SER A 51 6.55 1.91 -21.93
CA SER A 51 7.16 1.16 -20.82
C SER A 51 6.19 0.10 -20.29
N ILE A 52 6.72 -0.94 -19.64
CA ILE A 52 5.93 -2.12 -19.23
C ILE A 52 6.09 -2.33 -17.72
N ILE A 53 4.97 -2.58 -17.05
CA ILE A 53 4.91 -3.10 -15.70
C ILE A 53 4.63 -4.60 -15.81
N PHE A 54 5.55 -5.42 -15.31
CA PHE A 54 5.37 -6.85 -15.14
C PHE A 54 4.92 -7.13 -13.71
N GLY A 55 3.95 -8.01 -13.51
CA GLY A 55 3.61 -8.58 -12.21
C GLY A 55 3.65 -10.10 -12.27
N THR A 56 3.85 -10.74 -11.12
CA THR A 56 3.74 -12.19 -10.97
C THR A 56 2.37 -12.57 -10.41
N ASP A 57 1.86 -13.75 -10.81
CA ASP A 57 0.71 -14.42 -10.16
C ASP A 57 1.25 -15.64 -9.40
N LYS A 58 1.35 -15.54 -8.08
CA LYS A 58 1.98 -16.53 -7.21
C LYS A 58 1.00 -17.62 -6.80
N ASP A 59 0.52 -18.33 -7.81
CA ASP A 59 -0.28 -19.54 -7.63
C ASP A 59 0.62 -20.77 -7.41
N GLU A 60 0.29 -21.63 -6.46
CA GLU A 60 1.04 -22.87 -6.20
C GLU A 60 0.97 -23.87 -7.37
N VAL A 61 -0.06 -23.77 -8.22
CA VAL A 61 -0.32 -24.72 -9.31
C VAL A 61 0.12 -24.19 -10.67
N ASN A 62 -0.21 -22.93 -10.99
CA ASN A 62 0.08 -22.32 -12.30
C ASN A 62 1.04 -21.12 -12.21
N GLY A 63 1.45 -20.72 -11.01
CA GLY A 63 2.31 -19.58 -10.77
C GLY A 63 3.78 -19.92 -10.95
N GLY A 64 4.55 -18.92 -11.41
CA GLY A 64 5.99 -19.01 -11.55
C GLY A 64 6.68 -18.18 -10.48
N VAL A 65 6.93 -18.80 -9.31
CA VAL A 65 7.58 -18.24 -8.09
C VAL A 65 6.89 -17.02 -7.47
#